data_AF-A0A0B7BSC4-F1
#
_entry.id   AF-A0A0B7BSC4-F1
#
_cell.length_a   1.000
_cell.length_b   1.000
_cell.length_c   1.000
_cell.angle_alpha   90.00
_cell.angle_beta   90.00
_cell.angle_gamma   90.00
#
_symmetry.space_group_name_H-M   'P 1'
#
loop_
_entity.id
_entity.type
_entity.pdbx_description
1 polymer ?
#
loop_
_entity_poly.entity_id
_entity_poly.type
_entity_poly.pdbx_seq_one_letter_code
_entity_poly.pdbx_strand_id
1 'polypeptide(L)'
;MGKAHSPYQLPRLGTKREDTSSFLSARAQHGKQQLQKHKTNKPLRFGTWNVRTMCPGLVNLDPTKTKDIRKTAVIDRELERLQVDIAALQETRLPDCGSVKEKNYTFFWQGLSTNQPRLYGVGFAVHNRLVKAIHTPVAASERAISLRLNVKGGLLNIICVYAPTLTSTSQQLLLLNLLVPSGA
;
A
#
# COMPACT_ATOMS: atom_id res chain seq x y z
N MET A 1 0.06 -56.70 -83.09
CA MET A 1 0.51 -55.35 -82.70
C MET A 1 -0.73 -54.56 -82.30
N GLY A 2 -1.12 -54.32 -81.06
CA GLY A 2 -0.40 -54.22 -79.78
C GLY A 2 -0.99 -52.97 -79.12
N LYS A 3 -2.16 -53.10 -78.48
CA LYS A 3 -2.90 -51.99 -77.86
C LYS A 3 -2.02 -51.34 -76.77
N ALA A 4 -1.78 -50.04 -76.90
CA ALA A 4 -1.01 -49.27 -75.92
C ALA A 4 -1.79 -49.17 -74.59
N HIS A 5 -1.25 -49.84 -73.57
CA HIS A 5 -1.65 -49.67 -72.18
C HIS A 5 -1.03 -48.38 -71.63
N SER A 6 -1.85 -47.63 -70.91
CA SER A 6 -1.50 -46.46 -70.11
C SER A 6 -0.85 -46.88 -68.80
N PRO A 7 0.38 -46.44 -68.48
CA PRO A 7 0.86 -46.37 -67.12
C PRO A 7 0.87 -44.90 -66.66
N TYR A 8 0.59 -44.65 -65.38
CA TYR A 8 0.68 -43.36 -64.67
C TYR A 8 -0.59 -42.48 -64.66
N GLN A 9 -1.42 -42.72 -63.63
CA GLN A 9 -2.46 -41.82 -63.13
C GLN A 9 -1.84 -40.74 -62.21
N LEU A 10 -2.26 -39.48 -62.35
CA LEU A 10 -1.95 -38.40 -61.41
C LEU A 10 -3.07 -38.25 -60.36
N PRO A 11 -2.75 -37.96 -59.08
CA PRO A 11 -3.76 -37.84 -58.03
C PRO A 11 -4.61 -36.58 -58.16
N ARG A 12 -5.93 -36.70 -57.96
CA ARG A 12 -6.83 -35.55 -57.77
C ARG A 12 -6.61 -34.96 -56.38
N LEU A 13 -6.37 -33.66 -56.31
CA LEU A 13 -6.19 -32.91 -55.07
C LEU A 13 -7.51 -32.90 -54.28
N GLY A 14 -7.58 -33.68 -53.21
CA GLY A 14 -8.72 -33.68 -52.29
C GLY A 14 -8.71 -32.43 -51.42
N THR A 15 -9.79 -31.66 -51.45
CA THR A 15 -10.09 -30.60 -50.49
C THR A 15 -10.42 -31.21 -49.14
N LYS A 16 -9.47 -31.17 -48.19
CA LYS A 16 -9.72 -31.51 -46.79
C LYS A 16 -10.56 -30.39 -46.17
N ARG A 17 -11.81 -30.69 -45.82
CA ARG A 17 -12.64 -29.83 -44.96
C ARG A 17 -12.05 -29.91 -43.54
N GLU A 18 -11.64 -28.78 -43.01
CA GLU A 18 -11.25 -28.66 -41.60
C GLU A 18 -12.51 -28.57 -40.73
N ASP A 19 -12.62 -29.50 -39.78
CA ASP A 19 -13.71 -29.57 -38.81
C ASP A 19 -13.62 -28.41 -37.82
N THR A 20 -14.50 -27.42 -37.96
CA THR A 20 -14.63 -26.26 -37.07
C THR A 20 -15.30 -26.58 -35.72
N SER A 21 -15.58 -27.85 -35.45
CA SER A 21 -16.25 -28.34 -34.24
C SER A 21 -15.34 -28.32 -33.00
N SER A 22 -14.01 -28.37 -33.18
CA SER A 22 -13.03 -28.31 -32.07
C SER A 22 -12.80 -26.90 -31.51
N PHE A 23 -13.03 -25.86 -32.32
CA PHE A 23 -12.82 -24.46 -31.91
C PHE A 23 -13.99 -23.90 -31.09
N LEU A 24 -15.20 -24.43 -31.28
CA LEU A 24 -16.38 -24.00 -30.53
C LEU A 24 -16.47 -24.62 -29.12
N SER A 25 -15.86 -25.80 -28.89
CA SER A 25 -15.81 -26.41 -27.56
C SER A 25 -14.76 -25.77 -26.63
N ALA A 26 -13.68 -25.22 -27.19
CA ALA A 26 -12.62 -24.53 -26.44
C ALA A 26 -13.06 -23.17 -25.87
N ARG A 27 -14.06 -22.51 -26.48
CA ARG A 27 -14.57 -21.20 -26.05
C ARG A 27 -15.63 -21.29 -24.94
N ALA A 28 -16.20 -22.46 -24.73
CA ALA A 28 -17.25 -22.70 -23.72
C ALA A 28 -16.70 -22.99 -22.30
N GLN A 29 -15.39 -23.25 -22.15
CA GLN A 29 -14.77 -23.58 -20.85
C GLN A 29 -14.03 -22.41 -20.18
N HIS A 30 -13.96 -21.24 -20.81
CA HIS A 30 -13.35 -20.04 -20.22
C HIS A 30 -14.35 -19.07 -19.56
N GLY A 31 -15.56 -19.55 -19.25
CA GLY A 31 -16.52 -18.87 -18.41
C GLY A 31 -16.70 -19.62 -17.10
N LYS A 32 -16.25 -19.00 -15.99
CA LYS A 32 -16.44 -19.34 -14.55
C LYS A 32 -15.15 -19.63 -13.78
N GLN A 33 -14.21 -18.68 -13.80
CA GLN A 33 -13.57 -18.31 -12.53
C GLN A 33 -14.34 -17.11 -11.97
N GLN A 34 -15.49 -17.40 -11.38
CA GLN A 34 -16.04 -16.46 -10.40
C GLN A 34 -14.98 -16.36 -9.30
N LEU A 35 -14.22 -15.26 -9.28
CA LEU A 35 -13.54 -14.85 -8.06
C LEU A 35 -14.63 -14.80 -7.01
N GLN A 36 -14.62 -15.78 -6.12
CA GLN A 36 -15.39 -15.74 -4.89
C GLN A 36 -14.84 -14.54 -4.11
N LYS A 37 -15.40 -13.36 -4.39
CA LYS A 37 -15.26 -12.18 -3.53
C LYS A 37 -15.91 -12.60 -2.22
N HIS A 38 -15.11 -13.14 -1.31
CA HIS A 38 -15.45 -13.15 0.09
C HIS A 38 -15.77 -11.69 0.46
N LYS A 39 -17.06 -11.37 0.47
CA LYS A 39 -17.57 -10.11 1.01
C LYS A 39 -17.36 -10.20 2.51
N THR A 40 -16.13 -9.98 2.95
CA THR A 40 -15.87 -9.76 4.36
C THR A 40 -16.42 -8.37 4.66
N ASN A 41 -17.63 -8.29 5.20
CA ASN A 41 -18.19 -7.07 5.78
C ASN A 41 -17.48 -6.69 7.09
N LYS A 42 -16.16 -6.91 7.16
CA LYS A 42 -15.37 -6.52 8.32
C LYS A 42 -15.24 -4.99 8.30
N PRO A 43 -15.63 -4.31 9.39
CA PRO A 43 -15.45 -2.86 9.48
C PRO A 43 -13.95 -2.53 9.41
N LEU A 44 -13.62 -1.40 8.80
CA LEU A 44 -12.27 -0.85 8.85
C LEU A 44 -11.97 -0.38 10.27
N ARG A 45 -10.84 -0.80 10.84
CA ARG A 45 -10.44 -0.45 12.20
C ARG A 45 -9.33 0.58 12.18
N PHE A 46 -9.57 1.73 12.79
CA PHE A 46 -8.59 2.81 12.89
C PHE A 46 -8.00 2.87 14.30
N GLY A 47 -6.76 3.32 14.41
CA GLY A 47 -6.10 3.57 15.68
C GLY A 47 -5.26 4.84 15.63
N THR A 48 -4.89 5.36 16.80
CA THR A 48 -3.87 6.40 16.92
C THR A 48 -2.89 6.03 18.02
N TRP A 49 -1.60 6.29 17.80
CA TRP A 49 -0.56 5.96 18.77
C TRP A 49 0.59 6.97 18.72
N ASN A 50 0.79 7.68 19.83
CA ASN A 50 2.05 8.34 20.10
C ASN A 50 3.11 7.29 20.49
N VAL A 51 3.97 6.94 19.55
CA VAL A 51 4.97 5.86 19.67
C VAL A 51 6.25 6.29 20.39
N ARG A 52 6.33 7.57 20.81
CA ARG A 52 7.45 8.25 21.46
C ARG A 52 8.74 8.35 20.64
N THR A 53 9.10 7.31 19.89
CA THR A 53 10.23 7.30 18.96
C THR A 53 10.24 5.99 18.17
N MET A 54 10.38 6.06 16.84
CA MET A 54 10.63 4.92 15.97
C MET A 54 12.11 4.76 15.60
N CYS A 55 12.97 5.70 16.00
CA CYS A 55 14.41 5.56 15.81
C CYS A 55 14.92 4.33 16.55
N PRO A 56 15.72 3.45 15.93
CA PRO A 56 16.57 2.54 16.69
C PRO A 56 17.46 3.40 17.59
N GLY A 57 17.71 2.96 18.82
CA GLY A 57 18.33 3.74 19.89
C GLY A 57 19.80 4.13 19.68
N LEU A 58 20.26 4.16 18.44
CA LEU A 58 21.65 4.35 18.08
C LEU A 58 21.86 5.64 17.31
N VAL A 59 22.32 6.65 18.04
CA VAL A 59 22.97 7.80 17.43
C VAL A 59 24.49 7.63 17.34
N ASN A 60 25.12 6.59 17.93
CA ASN A 60 26.58 6.55 18.07
C ASN A 60 27.26 5.18 18.30
N LEU A 61 26.77 4.03 17.82
CA LEU A 61 27.53 2.77 18.00
C LEU A 61 27.67 1.93 16.72
N ASP A 62 28.82 1.26 16.69
CA ASP A 62 29.30 0.26 15.74
C ASP A 62 28.18 -0.56 15.05
N PRO A 63 28.13 -0.61 13.70
CA PRO A 63 27.16 -1.40 12.92
C PRO A 63 27.13 -2.90 13.26
N THR A 64 28.11 -3.40 14.01
CA THR A 64 28.26 -4.82 14.35
C THR A 64 27.71 -5.20 15.73
N LYS A 65 27.29 -4.23 16.57
CA LYS A 65 27.01 -4.47 18.01
C LYS A 65 25.60 -4.19 18.50
N THR A 66 24.64 -3.93 17.62
CA THR A 66 23.27 -3.69 18.07
C THR A 66 22.34 -4.83 17.70
N LYS A 67 21.82 -5.50 18.73
CA LYS A 67 20.46 -6.05 18.68
C LYS A 67 19.49 -4.86 18.58
N ASP A 68 19.53 -4.12 17.47
CA ASP A 68 18.57 -3.06 17.18
C ASP A 68 17.23 -3.74 16.92
N ILE A 69 16.41 -3.82 17.97
CA ILE A 69 15.00 -4.15 17.83
C ILE A 69 14.43 -3.08 16.89
N ARG A 70 14.13 -3.46 15.65
CA ARG A 70 13.44 -2.59 14.70
C ARG A 70 12.10 -2.22 15.33
N LYS A 71 11.97 -0.98 15.83
CA LYS A 71 10.75 -0.53 16.52
C LYS A 71 9.52 -0.63 15.62
N THR A 72 9.69 -0.42 14.32
CA THR A 72 8.70 -0.69 13.28
C THR A 72 8.15 -2.12 13.34
N ALA A 73 9.00 -3.13 13.57
CA ALA A 73 8.57 -4.53 13.70
C ALA A 73 7.81 -4.81 15.00
N VAL A 74 8.11 -4.07 16.09
CA VAL A 74 7.31 -4.14 17.33
C VAL A 74 5.94 -3.52 17.10
N ILE A 75 5.88 -2.35 16.48
CA ILE A 75 4.61 -1.68 16.15
C ILE A 75 3.79 -2.55 15.19
N ASP A 76 4.42 -3.14 14.16
CA ASP A 76 3.78 -4.09 13.23
C ASP A 76 3.09 -5.24 13.97
N ARG A 77 3.79 -5.86 14.92
CA ARG A 77 3.24 -6.97 15.72
C ARG A 77 2.07 -6.53 16.61
N GLU A 78 2.18 -5.38 17.26
CA GLU A 78 1.13 -4.89 18.15
C GLU A 78 -0.12 -4.45 17.39
N LEU A 79 0.04 -3.78 16.24
CA LEU A 79 -1.08 -3.41 15.39
C LEU A 79 -1.79 -4.65 14.83
N GLU A 80 -1.03 -5.67 14.42
CA GLU A 80 -1.59 -6.95 13.97
C GLU A 80 -2.37 -7.65 15.09
N ARG A 81 -1.78 -7.72 16.30
CA ARG A 81 -2.43 -8.31 17.49
C ARG A 81 -3.74 -7.61 17.83
N LEU A 82 -3.78 -6.29 17.70
CA LEU A 82 -4.98 -5.48 17.93
C LEU A 82 -5.93 -5.44 16.73
N GLN A 83 -5.51 -5.99 15.58
CA GLN A 83 -6.23 -5.99 14.30
C GLN A 83 -6.61 -4.57 13.84
N VAL A 84 -5.67 -3.63 13.94
CA VAL A 84 -5.84 -2.25 13.47
C VAL A 84 -5.54 -2.20 11.97
N ASP A 85 -6.42 -1.66 11.15
CA ASP A 85 -6.17 -1.59 9.71
C ASP A 85 -5.28 -0.43 9.30
N ILE A 86 -5.52 0.73 9.91
CA ILE A 86 -4.75 1.95 9.70
C ILE A 86 -4.54 2.63 11.05
N ALA A 87 -3.29 2.88 11.42
CA ALA A 87 -2.93 3.61 12.62
C ALA A 87 -2.27 4.95 12.28
N ALA A 88 -2.76 6.04 12.86
CA ALA A 88 -2.07 7.33 12.88
C ALA A 88 -0.97 7.30 13.94
N LEU A 89 0.27 7.61 13.56
CA LEU A 89 1.43 7.58 14.46
C LEU A 89 1.96 8.99 14.71
N GLN A 90 2.26 9.31 15.97
CA GLN A 90 2.88 10.57 16.38
C GLN A 90 4.17 10.32 17.17
N GLU A 91 5.05 11.32 17.20
CA GLU A 91 6.41 11.23 17.75
C GLU A 91 7.23 10.10 17.10
N THR A 92 7.13 9.94 15.78
CA THR A 92 7.93 8.95 15.05
C THR A 92 9.42 9.26 15.12
N ARG A 93 9.79 10.55 15.17
CA ARG A 93 11.15 11.09 15.21
C ARG A 93 12.05 10.63 14.05
N LEU A 94 11.48 10.15 12.95
CA LEU A 94 12.24 9.74 11.77
C LEU A 94 12.63 10.97 10.92
N PRO A 95 13.77 10.94 10.21
CA PRO A 95 14.12 11.96 9.23
C PRO A 95 13.15 12.02 8.05
N ASP A 96 13.02 13.23 7.52
CA ASP A 96 12.46 13.51 6.20
C ASP A 96 11.09 12.86 5.99
N CYS A 97 10.64 12.77 4.75
CA CYS A 97 9.55 11.89 4.39
C CYS A 97 10.09 10.52 4.02
N GLY A 98 9.34 9.46 4.29
CA GLY A 98 9.72 8.13 3.84
C GLY A 98 8.65 7.08 4.03
N SER A 99 9.00 5.87 3.60
CA SER A 99 8.18 4.68 3.81
C SER A 99 9.03 3.45 4.06
N VAL A 100 8.52 2.52 4.87
CA VAL A 100 9.14 1.22 5.11
C VAL A 100 8.08 0.14 5.19
N LYS A 101 8.30 -0.96 4.48
CA LYS A 101 7.40 -2.12 4.50
C LYS A 101 7.90 -3.15 5.50
N GLU A 102 7.09 -3.44 6.50
CA GLU A 102 7.26 -4.56 7.42
C GLU A 102 6.38 -5.74 6.99
N LYS A 103 6.30 -6.77 7.85
CA LYS A 103 5.60 -8.01 7.56
C LYS A 103 4.11 -7.78 7.25
N ASN A 104 3.40 -7.06 8.11
CA ASN A 104 1.95 -6.87 8.04
C ASN A 104 1.56 -5.45 7.62
N TYR A 105 2.40 -4.45 7.92
CA TYR A 105 2.13 -3.04 7.65
C TYR A 105 3.19 -2.38 6.76
N THR A 106 2.76 -1.37 6.01
CA THR A 106 3.65 -0.38 5.40
C THR A 106 3.50 0.93 6.17
N PHE A 107 4.62 1.43 6.67
CA PHE A 107 4.71 2.68 7.39
C PHE A 107 5.03 3.81 6.42
N PHE A 108 4.40 4.95 6.61
CA PHE A 108 4.68 6.21 5.92
C PHE A 108 4.88 7.28 6.97
N TRP A 109 5.84 8.17 6.80
CA TRP A 109 6.08 9.24 7.77
C TRP A 109 6.51 10.54 7.10
N GLN A 110 6.33 11.61 7.87
CA GLN A 110 6.97 12.91 7.69
C GLN A 110 7.59 13.30 9.02
N GLY A 111 8.88 13.62 9.00
CA GLY A 111 9.58 14.28 10.09
C GLY A 111 10.36 15.50 9.60
N LEU A 112 11.19 16.03 10.50
CA LEU A 112 12.13 17.10 10.19
C LEU A 112 13.26 16.61 9.29
N SER A 113 13.96 17.55 8.65
CA SER A 113 15.06 17.21 7.76
C SER A 113 16.14 16.37 8.44
N THR A 114 16.91 15.60 7.66
CA THR A 114 18.01 14.80 8.23
C THR A 114 19.00 15.60 9.08
N ASN A 115 19.21 16.88 8.77
CA ASN A 115 20.15 17.77 9.46
C ASN A 115 19.57 18.45 10.70
N GLN A 116 18.28 18.27 10.98
CA GLN A 116 17.61 18.84 12.14
C GLN A 116 17.48 17.81 13.27
N PRO A 117 17.32 18.27 14.52
CA PRO A 117 17.02 17.39 15.64
C PRO A 117 15.83 16.47 15.34
N ARG A 118 15.93 15.20 15.75
CA ARG A 118 14.88 14.18 15.60
C ARG A 118 13.73 14.43 16.56
N LEU A 119 13.00 15.53 16.35
CA LEU A 119 11.84 15.96 17.12
C LEU A 119 10.56 15.72 16.30
N TYR A 120 9.45 15.56 17.02
CA TYR A 120 8.11 15.41 16.43
C TYR A 120 8.04 14.21 15.48
N GLY A 121 7.38 14.38 14.34
CA GLY A 121 7.17 13.34 13.34
C GLY A 121 5.78 12.75 13.45
N VAL A 122 5.13 12.67 12.31
CA VAL A 122 3.82 12.05 12.13
C VAL A 122 3.88 11.01 11.03
N GLY A 123 2.96 10.06 11.05
CA GLY A 123 2.89 9.04 10.03
C GLY A 123 1.64 8.20 10.09
N PHE A 124 1.60 7.21 9.22
CA PHE A 124 0.60 6.16 9.20
C PHE A 124 1.26 4.80 9.16
N ALA A 125 0.71 3.83 9.88
CA ALA A 125 0.90 2.42 9.58
C ALA A 125 -0.35 1.92 8.85
N VAL A 126 -0.19 1.42 7.63
CA VAL A 126 -1.28 0.94 6.79
C VAL A 126 -1.09 -0.55 6.58
N HIS A 127 -2.08 -1.37 6.96
CA HIS A 127 -2.00 -2.81 6.76
C HIS A 127 -1.78 -3.11 5.27
N ASN A 128 -0.85 -4.01 4.94
CA ASN A 128 -0.35 -4.27 3.59
C ASN A 128 -1.47 -4.59 2.57
N ARG A 129 -2.55 -5.24 3.04
CA ARG A 129 -3.78 -5.49 2.25
C ARG A 129 -4.49 -4.22 1.72
N LEU A 130 -4.31 -3.07 2.38
CA LEU A 130 -4.96 -1.80 2.04
C LEU A 130 -4.06 -0.84 1.26
N VAL A 131 -2.75 -1.12 1.14
CA VAL A 131 -1.79 -0.21 0.50
C VAL A 131 -2.16 0.10 -0.96
N LYS A 132 -2.79 -0.85 -1.67
CA LYS A 132 -3.27 -0.63 -3.05
C LYS A 132 -4.52 0.26 -3.14
N ALA A 133 -5.21 0.47 -2.02
CA ALA A 133 -6.44 1.26 -1.96
C ALA A 133 -6.17 2.71 -1.50
N ILE A 134 -4.98 3.01 -1.00
CA ILE A 134 -4.62 4.37 -0.59
C ILE A 134 -3.96 5.15 -1.72
N HIS A 135 -4.08 6.47 -1.67
CA HIS A 135 -3.16 7.36 -2.37
C HIS A 135 -1.95 7.61 -1.47
N THR A 136 -0.81 7.97 -2.08
CA THR A 136 0.40 8.33 -1.34
C THR A 136 0.07 9.40 -0.30
N PRO A 137 0.45 9.21 0.98
CA PRO A 137 0.24 10.21 2.02
C PRO A 137 0.90 11.54 1.64
N VAL A 138 0.20 12.63 1.91
CA VAL A 138 0.68 14.00 1.65
C VAL A 138 0.83 14.71 2.98
N ALA A 139 2.05 15.15 3.26
CA ALA A 139 2.37 15.87 4.48
C ALA A 139 2.33 17.39 4.27
N ALA A 140 1.79 18.10 5.26
CA ALA A 140 1.82 19.56 5.32
C ALA A 140 2.99 20.06 6.19
N SER A 141 3.39 19.28 7.20
CA SER A 141 4.53 19.56 8.08
C SER A 141 4.96 18.27 8.80
N GLU A 142 6.03 18.34 9.59
CA GLU A 142 6.45 17.29 10.53
C GLU A 142 5.42 17.00 11.64
N ARG A 143 4.35 17.81 11.71
CA ARG A 143 3.26 17.70 12.66
C ARG A 143 1.92 17.33 12.02
N ALA A 144 1.81 17.30 10.70
CA ALA A 144 0.55 16.96 10.05
C ALA A 144 0.73 16.25 8.70
N ILE A 145 0.05 15.11 8.56
CA ILE A 145 0.04 14.27 7.36
C ILE A 145 -1.36 13.75 7.06
N SER A 146 -1.71 13.71 5.78
CA SER A 146 -3.01 13.26 5.28
C SER A 146 -2.87 11.98 4.45
N LEU A 147 -3.85 11.09 4.56
CA LEU A 147 -3.98 9.84 3.83
C LEU A 147 -5.37 9.80 3.19
N ARG A 148 -5.42 9.47 1.89
CA ARG A 148 -6.69 9.28 1.18
C ARG A 148 -6.88 7.81 0.88
N LEU A 149 -8.02 7.24 1.24
CA LEU A 149 -8.35 5.83 1.08
C LEU A 149 -9.60 5.67 0.21
N ASN A 150 -9.50 4.87 -0.85
CA ASN A 150 -10.63 4.48 -1.66
C ASN A 150 -11.47 3.42 -0.91
N VAL A 151 -12.72 3.77 -0.58
CA VAL A 151 -13.68 2.87 0.06
C VAL A 151 -14.90 2.67 -0.83
N LYS A 152 -15.72 1.66 -0.53
CA LYS A 152 -17.00 1.49 -1.23
C LYS A 152 -17.90 2.67 -0.86
N GLY A 153 -18.25 3.50 -1.85
CA GLY A 153 -19.09 4.68 -1.65
C GLY A 153 -18.34 6.02 -1.66
N GLY A 154 -17.01 6.04 -1.83
CA GLY A 154 -16.28 7.28 -2.03
C GLY A 154 -14.85 7.25 -1.53
N LEU A 155 -14.29 8.45 -1.35
CA LEU A 155 -12.95 8.66 -0.81
C LEU A 155 -13.03 9.03 0.67
N LEU A 156 -12.26 8.35 1.51
CA LEU A 156 -12.10 8.69 2.92
C LEU A 156 -10.77 9.44 3.11
N ASN A 157 -10.82 10.64 3.67
CA ASN A 157 -9.65 11.43 4.03
C ASN A 157 -9.37 11.28 5.53
N ILE A 158 -8.15 10.86 5.88
CA ILE A 158 -7.71 10.65 7.26
C ILE A 158 -6.52 11.58 7.50
N ILE A 159 -6.53 12.31 8.61
CA ILE A 159 -5.48 13.26 8.97
C ILE A 159 -4.87 12.84 10.31
N CYS A 160 -3.54 12.74 10.35
CA CYS A 160 -2.76 12.54 11.55
C CYS A 160 -2.09 13.87 11.92
N VAL A 161 -2.39 14.39 13.12
CA VAL A 161 -1.89 15.67 13.60
C VAL A 161 -1.25 15.51 14.98
N TYR A 162 -0.10 16.16 15.19
CA TYR A 162 0.54 16.31 16.49
C TYR A 162 0.53 17.78 16.92
N ALA A 163 -0.42 18.13 17.79
CA ALA A 163 -0.60 19.49 18.27
C ALA A 163 0.65 20.03 18.99
N PRO A 164 0.94 21.33 18.88
CA PRO A 164 1.95 21.99 19.70
C PRO A 164 1.59 21.90 21.18
N THR A 165 2.58 21.68 22.05
CA THR A 165 2.41 21.74 23.51
C THR A 165 2.45 23.21 23.95
N LEU A 166 1.74 23.60 25.03
CA LEU A 166 1.61 24.98 25.55
C LEU A 166 2.91 25.83 25.62
N THR A 167 4.09 25.20 25.65
CA THR A 167 5.41 25.85 25.60
C THR A 167 5.90 26.22 24.19
N SER A 168 5.09 25.96 23.16
CA SER A 168 5.37 26.33 21.77
C SER A 168 5.10 27.80 21.52
N THR A 169 6.06 28.51 20.93
CA THR A 169 5.90 29.91 20.52
C THR A 169 4.72 30.06 19.55
N SER A 170 3.98 31.17 19.61
CA SER A 170 2.72 31.40 18.88
C SER A 170 2.77 31.14 17.37
N GLN A 171 3.97 31.16 16.76
CA GLN A 171 4.22 30.81 15.36
C GLN A 171 3.96 29.33 15.02
N GLN A 172 4.02 28.41 15.99
CA GLN A 172 3.78 26.97 15.77
C GLN A 172 2.29 26.60 15.74
N LEU A 173 1.40 27.48 16.21
CA LEU A 173 -0.05 27.23 16.26
C LEU A 173 -0.77 27.54 14.93
N LEU A 174 -0.13 28.30 14.02
CA LEU A 174 -0.75 28.79 12.77
C LEU A 174 -0.90 27.70 11.68
N LEU A 175 -0.15 26.60 11.77
CA LEU A 175 -0.11 25.55 10.73
C LEU A 175 -1.36 24.66 10.66
N LEU A 176 -2.26 24.72 11.65
CA LEU A 176 -3.49 23.92 11.63
C LEU A 176 -4.51 24.44 10.60
N ASN A 177 -4.44 25.72 10.23
CA ASN A 177 -5.41 26.36 9.34
C ASN A 177 -5.26 26.00 7.85
N LEU A 178 -4.23 25.24 7.46
CA LEU A 178 -4.00 24.84 6.07
C LEU A 178 -4.56 23.46 5.70
N LEU A 179 -5.12 22.71 6.67
CA LEU A 179 -5.63 21.35 6.45
C LEU A 179 -7.13 21.27 6.16
N VAL A 180 -7.84 22.40 6.23
CA VAL A 180 -9.22 22.51 5.76
C VAL A 180 -9.21 23.49 4.58
N PRO A 181 -9.40 23.04 3.34
CA PRO A 181 -9.60 23.97 2.23
C PRO A 181 -10.84 24.80 2.55
N SER A 182 -10.64 26.11 2.75
CA SER A 182 -11.74 27.08 2.72
C SER A 182 -12.18 27.19 1.26
N GLY A 183 -13.35 26.65 0.93
CA GLY A 183 -13.91 26.81 -0.41
C GLY A 183 -15.05 25.86 -0.74
N ALA A 184 -16.25 26.45 -0.70
CA ALA A 184 -17.52 26.12 -1.38
C ALA A 184 -18.32 24.89 -0.93
#